data_AF-A0A1G2PH63-F1
#
_entry.id   AF-A0A1G2PH63-F1
#
_cell.length_a   1.000
_cell.length_b   1.000
_cell.length_c   1.000
_cell.angle_alpha   90.00
_cell.angle_beta   90.00
_cell.angle_gamma   90.00
#
_symmetry.space_group_name_H-M   'P 1'
#
loop_
_entity.id
_entity.type
_entity.pdbx_description
1 polymer ?
#
loop_
_entity_poly.entity_id
_entity_poly.type
_entity_poly.pdbx_seq_one_letter_code
_entity_poly.pdbx_strand_id
1 'polypeptide(L)'
;MRIDAVFILRNPNSNFGAVNIPYTIEIFDVQQQLIGTRDGKTFLSPRENRPIIQNAIDVKGRIPASADVVLGEITWAENPVGVSSDPRLVVVEKELVRDNSGPEFAEARGVIRNDSPFEYFQVFVNVLLYSQSQDLVAVRITELRNIAPAASREFRVAWRIPIDEAFTVDVHAFTNLFAEGNFVKQYNIVPFTHRRGVPR
;
A
#
# COMPACT_ATOMS: atom_id res chain seq x y z
N MET A 1 -19.57 7.96 -10.88
CA MET A 1 -18.25 7.59 -11.44
C MET A 1 -17.31 7.42 -10.27
N ARG A 2 -16.41 6.43 -10.31
CA ARG A 2 -15.40 6.22 -9.28
C ARG A 2 -14.02 6.23 -9.90
N ILE A 3 -13.04 6.68 -9.13
CA ILE A 3 -11.64 6.69 -9.55
C ILE A 3 -10.76 6.03 -8.50
N ASP A 4 -9.59 5.59 -8.94
CA ASP A 4 -8.52 5.15 -8.05
C ASP A 4 -7.53 6.31 -7.89
N ALA A 5 -7.01 6.52 -6.69
CA ALA A 5 -5.99 7.51 -6.41
C ALA A 5 -4.72 6.84 -5.87
N VAL A 6 -3.58 7.37 -6.28
CA VAL A 6 -2.27 6.98 -5.76
C VAL A 6 -1.46 8.23 -5.41
N PHE A 7 -0.69 8.13 -4.34
CA PHE A 7 0.31 9.13 -3.99
C PHE A 7 1.49 8.42 -3.31
N ILE A 8 2.68 9.02 -3.38
CA ILE A 8 3.87 8.44 -2.77
C ILE A 8 4.10 9.11 -1.42
N LEU A 9 4.27 8.30 -0.38
CA LEU A 9 4.74 8.79 0.92
C LEU A 9 6.14 8.24 1.20
N ARG A 10 6.98 9.12 1.74
CA ARG A 10 8.33 8.80 2.18
C ARG A 10 8.48 9.06 3.67
N ASN A 11 9.00 8.08 4.39
CA ASN A 11 9.50 8.26 5.73
C ASN A 11 10.98 8.69 5.67
N PRO A 12 11.32 9.94 6.04
CA PRO A 12 12.71 10.39 6.03
C PRO A 12 13.53 9.85 7.21
N ASN A 13 12.87 9.36 8.27
CA ASN A 13 13.53 8.94 9.49
C ASN A 13 14.22 7.58 9.32
N SER A 14 15.44 7.46 9.86
CA SER A 14 16.20 6.21 9.82
C SER A 14 15.89 5.25 10.97
N ASN A 15 15.41 5.77 12.09
CA ASN A 15 15.26 5.00 13.34
C ASN A 15 13.79 4.91 13.81
N PHE A 16 12.91 5.71 13.20
CA PHE A 16 11.51 5.83 13.60
C PHE A 16 10.59 5.42 12.45
N GLY A 17 9.64 4.55 12.75
CA GLY A 17 8.51 4.27 11.88
C GLY A 17 7.36 5.22 12.16
N ALA A 18 6.64 5.62 11.13
CA ALA A 18 5.36 6.29 11.26
C ALA A 18 4.29 5.22 11.45
N VAL A 19 3.86 4.98 12.69
CA VAL A 19 2.96 3.87 13.03
C VAL A 19 1.50 4.18 12.73
N ASN A 20 1.17 5.46 12.63
CA ASN A 20 -0.14 5.95 12.19
C ASN A 20 0.05 7.28 11.46
N ILE A 21 -0.31 7.31 10.18
CA ILE A 21 -0.37 8.49 9.32
C ILE A 21 -1.82 8.61 8.86
N PRO A 22 -2.67 9.40 9.55
CA PRO A 22 -3.97 9.79 9.05
C PRO A 22 -3.78 10.67 7.80
N TYR A 23 -4.64 10.51 6.80
CA TYR A 23 -4.68 11.39 5.65
C TYR A 23 -6.08 11.53 5.07
N THR A 24 -6.30 12.62 4.37
CA THR A 24 -7.50 12.87 3.56
C THR A 24 -7.05 13.19 2.14
N ILE A 25 -7.60 12.46 1.17
CA ILE A 25 -7.47 12.80 -0.25
C ILE A 25 -8.66 13.67 -0.62
N GLU A 26 -8.39 14.85 -1.16
CA GLU A 26 -9.38 15.80 -1.66
C GLU A 26 -9.27 15.86 -3.18
N ILE A 27 -10.38 15.75 -3.89
CA ILE A 27 -10.40 15.68 -5.36
C ILE A 27 -11.18 16.85 -5.89
N PHE A 28 -10.61 17.58 -6.84
CA PHE A 28 -11.17 18.79 -7.41
C PHE A 28 -11.39 18.65 -8.90
N ASP A 29 -12.36 19.39 -9.43
CA ASP A 29 -12.53 19.57 -10.87
C ASP A 29 -11.75 20.77 -11.42
N VAL A 30 -11.91 21.04 -12.72
CA VAL A 30 -11.22 22.15 -13.40
C VAL A 30 -11.66 23.53 -12.90
N GLN A 31 -12.78 23.65 -12.18
CA GLN A 31 -13.24 24.88 -11.52
C GLN A 31 -12.81 24.94 -10.04
N GLN A 32 -11.90 24.06 -9.60
CA GLN A 32 -11.43 23.97 -8.22
C GLN A 32 -12.55 23.68 -7.21
N GLN A 33 -13.65 23.06 -7.65
CA GLN A 33 -14.71 22.60 -6.76
C GLN A 33 -14.37 21.22 -6.20
N LEU A 34 -14.53 21.02 -4.90
CA LEU A 34 -14.36 19.71 -4.27
C LEU A 34 -15.45 18.75 -4.75
N ILE A 35 -15.05 17.67 -5.42
CA ILE A 35 -15.95 16.68 -6.03
C ILE A 35 -15.88 15.30 -5.37
N GLY A 36 -14.85 15.02 -4.60
CA GLY A 36 -14.67 13.76 -3.89
C GLY A 36 -13.72 13.89 -2.71
N THR A 37 -13.92 13.07 -1.68
CA THR A 37 -13.05 12.98 -0.50
C THR A 37 -12.85 11.53 -0.09
N ARG A 38 -11.67 11.21 0.44
CA ARG A 38 -11.37 9.90 1.01
C ARG A 38 -10.43 10.02 2.20
N ASP A 39 -10.96 9.74 3.38
CA ASP A 39 -10.15 9.56 4.57
C ASP A 39 -9.48 8.19 4.58
N GLY A 40 -8.27 8.14 5.12
CA GLY A 40 -7.49 6.93 5.26
C GLY A 40 -6.46 7.04 6.38
N LYS A 41 -5.83 5.90 6.64
CA LYS A 41 -4.66 5.80 7.50
C LYS A 41 -3.68 4.83 6.90
N THR A 42 -2.39 5.09 7.10
CA THR A 42 -1.31 4.18 6.70
C THR A 42 -0.20 4.20 7.75
N PHE A 43 0.84 3.43 7.49
CA PHE A 43 2.07 3.39 8.25
C PHE A 43 3.25 3.34 7.28
N LEU A 44 4.44 3.70 7.77
CA LEU A 44 5.69 3.53 7.05
C LEU A 44 6.80 3.10 8.00
N SER A 45 7.51 2.04 7.63
CA SER A 45 8.77 1.64 8.24
C SER A 45 9.84 2.73 8.05
N PRO A 46 10.90 2.74 8.87
CA PRO A 46 12.06 3.61 8.67
C PRO A 46 12.57 3.58 7.24
N ARG A 47 12.86 4.76 6.67
CA ARG A 47 13.33 4.96 5.28
C ARG A 47 12.42 4.45 4.17
N GLU A 48 11.22 3.98 4.48
CA GLU A 48 10.30 3.46 3.48
C GLU A 48 9.81 4.57 2.54
N ASN A 49 9.75 4.26 1.24
CA ASN A 49 9.18 5.10 0.20
C ASN A 49 8.21 4.24 -0.61
N ARG A 50 6.91 4.46 -0.46
CA ARG A 50 5.90 3.52 -0.97
C ARG A 50 4.67 4.24 -1.52
N PRO A 51 4.08 3.74 -2.63
CA PRO A 51 2.77 4.20 -3.09
C PRO A 51 1.67 3.84 -2.07
N ILE A 52 0.81 4.82 -1.78
CA ILE A 52 -0.42 4.64 -1.03
C ILE A 52 -1.57 4.65 -2.04
N ILE A 53 -2.36 3.57 -2.04
CA ILE A 53 -3.44 3.36 -3.00
C ILE A 53 -4.77 3.48 -2.27
N GLN A 54 -5.69 4.26 -2.84
CA GLN A 54 -7.09 4.28 -2.45
C GLN A 54 -7.95 3.97 -3.66
N ASN A 55 -8.63 2.83 -3.61
CA ASN A 55 -9.50 2.40 -4.69
C ASN A 55 -10.92 2.96 -4.54
N ALA A 56 -11.55 3.22 -5.68
CA ALA A 56 -12.98 3.48 -5.82
C ALA A 56 -13.51 4.70 -5.05
N ILE A 57 -12.79 5.83 -5.09
CA ILE A 57 -13.23 7.12 -4.56
C ILE A 57 -14.38 7.65 -5.44
N ASP A 58 -15.49 8.02 -4.82
CA ASP A 58 -16.64 8.59 -5.52
C ASP A 58 -16.42 10.08 -5.80
N VAL A 59 -16.51 10.46 -7.08
CA VAL A 59 -16.37 11.84 -7.57
C VAL A 59 -17.71 12.42 -8.06
N LYS A 60 -18.82 11.82 -7.63
CA LYS A 60 -20.19 12.33 -7.86
C LYS A 60 -20.52 12.57 -9.34
N GLY A 61 -19.90 11.81 -10.23
CA GLY A 61 -20.11 11.92 -11.68
C GLY A 61 -19.44 13.11 -12.36
N ARG A 62 -18.56 13.85 -11.66
CA ARG A 62 -17.79 14.97 -12.23
C ARG A 62 -16.40 14.52 -12.64
N ILE A 63 -15.81 15.20 -13.63
CA ILE A 63 -14.47 14.88 -14.15
C ILE A 63 -13.42 15.44 -13.18
N PRO A 64 -12.55 14.60 -12.61
CA PRO A 64 -11.45 15.06 -11.75
C PRO A 64 -10.37 15.76 -12.58
N ALA A 65 -9.75 16.78 -12.00
CA ALA A 65 -8.68 17.56 -12.61
C ALA A 65 -7.42 17.62 -11.73
N SER A 66 -7.58 17.66 -10.41
CA SER A 66 -6.47 17.65 -9.45
C SER A 66 -6.88 16.95 -8.16
N ALA A 67 -5.89 16.60 -7.35
CA ALA A 67 -6.10 16.06 -6.02
C ALA A 67 -5.04 16.59 -5.05
N ASP A 68 -5.46 16.86 -3.82
CA ASP A 68 -4.59 17.19 -2.70
C ASP A 68 -4.59 16.07 -1.66
N VAL A 69 -3.47 15.92 -0.96
CA VAL A 69 -3.32 14.97 0.14
C VAL A 69 -3.00 15.76 1.39
N VAL A 70 -3.94 15.78 2.33
CA VAL A 70 -3.78 16.43 3.63
C VAL A 70 -3.38 15.38 4.65
N LEU A 71 -2.22 15.55 5.27
CA LEU A 71 -1.77 14.66 6.35
C LEU A 71 -2.27 15.17 7.70
N GLY A 72 -2.76 14.24 8.53
CA GLY A 72 -3.09 14.50 9.93
C GLY A 72 -1.87 14.40 10.84
N GLU A 73 -2.13 14.39 12.16
CA GLU A 73 -1.06 14.20 13.15
C GLU A 73 -0.45 12.79 13.03
N ILE A 74 0.86 12.75 12.76
CA ILE A 74 1.59 11.50 12.58
C ILE A 74 2.10 10.98 13.92
N THR A 75 1.80 9.73 14.23
CA THR A 75 2.37 9.04 15.39
C THR A 75 3.64 8.30 14.98
N TRP A 76 4.73 8.56 15.70
CA TRP A 76 6.04 7.94 15.48
C TRP A 76 6.38 6.95 16.60
N ALA A 77 7.05 5.87 16.24
CA ALA A 77 7.63 4.93 17.21
C ALA A 77 9.04 4.50 16.77
N GLU A 78 9.90 4.24 17.75
CA GLU A 78 11.20 3.62 17.48
C GLU A 78 11.01 2.22 16.92
N ASN A 79 11.89 1.82 16.00
CA ASN A 79 11.89 0.47 15.47
C ASN A 79 12.09 -0.54 16.61
N PRO A 80 11.35 -1.66 16.64
CA PRO A 80 11.48 -2.60 17.74
C PRO A 80 12.88 -3.24 17.80
N VAL A 81 13.38 -3.45 19.02
CA VAL A 81 14.73 -3.99 19.24
C VAL A 81 14.85 -5.40 18.66
N GLY A 82 15.92 -5.65 17.90
CA GLY A 82 16.19 -6.96 17.29
C GLY A 82 15.36 -7.25 16.03
N VAL A 83 14.61 -6.25 15.52
CA VAL A 83 13.76 -6.39 14.34
C VAL A 83 14.27 -5.51 13.23
N SER A 84 14.55 -6.09 12.07
CA SER A 84 14.85 -5.31 10.87
C SER A 84 13.65 -4.48 10.46
N SER A 85 13.86 -3.23 10.05
CA SER A 85 12.80 -2.40 9.44
C SER A 85 12.35 -2.94 8.07
N ASP A 86 13.16 -3.80 7.45
CA ASP A 86 12.82 -4.55 6.25
C ASP A 86 12.06 -5.84 6.63
N PRO A 87 10.78 -5.99 6.22
CA PRO A 87 9.99 -7.18 6.52
C PRO A 87 10.42 -8.43 5.76
N ARG A 88 11.34 -8.33 4.77
CA ARG A 88 11.82 -9.45 3.95
C ARG A 88 10.69 -10.22 3.26
N LEU A 89 9.73 -9.48 2.71
CA LEU A 89 8.68 -10.00 1.84
C LEU A 89 9.16 -9.91 0.39
N VAL A 90 9.31 -11.06 -0.27
CA VAL A 90 9.87 -11.15 -1.62
C VAL A 90 8.77 -11.50 -2.61
N VAL A 91 8.64 -10.71 -3.68
CA VAL A 91 7.81 -11.08 -4.84
C VAL A 91 8.63 -12.05 -5.68
N VAL A 92 8.26 -13.32 -5.67
CA VAL A 92 9.01 -14.38 -6.37
C VAL A 92 8.62 -14.41 -7.85
N GLU A 93 7.33 -14.30 -8.10
CA GLU A 93 6.73 -14.34 -9.44
C GLU A 93 5.63 -13.28 -9.50
N LYS A 94 5.50 -12.67 -10.69
CA LYS A 94 4.39 -11.78 -11.02
C LYS A 94 4.10 -11.86 -12.51
N GLU A 95 2.84 -11.91 -12.86
CA GLU A 95 2.37 -11.87 -14.24
C GLU A 95 1.09 -11.05 -14.37
N LEU A 96 0.94 -10.44 -15.54
CA LEU A 96 -0.28 -9.79 -15.99
C LEU A 96 -0.91 -10.69 -17.06
N VAL A 97 -2.09 -11.22 -16.77
CA VAL A 97 -2.89 -12.02 -17.70
C VAL A 97 -4.04 -11.15 -18.19
N ARG A 98 -4.27 -11.16 -19.50
CA ARG A 98 -5.44 -10.52 -20.11
C ARG A 98 -6.34 -11.61 -20.66
N ASP A 99 -7.58 -11.64 -20.20
CA ASP A 99 -8.57 -12.59 -20.67
C ASP A 99 -9.89 -11.86 -20.87
N ASN A 100 -10.30 -11.70 -22.12
CA ASN A 100 -11.55 -11.02 -22.47
C ASN A 100 -12.74 -11.99 -22.54
N SER A 101 -12.56 -13.26 -22.15
CA SER A 101 -13.62 -14.28 -22.17
C SER A 101 -14.47 -14.33 -20.89
N GLY A 102 -14.03 -13.64 -19.82
CA GLY A 102 -14.69 -13.61 -18.52
C GLY A 102 -15.14 -12.21 -18.07
N PRO A 103 -15.68 -12.09 -16.84
CA PRO A 103 -16.11 -10.80 -16.28
C PRO A 103 -14.94 -9.88 -15.87
N GLU A 104 -13.72 -10.40 -15.82
CA GLU A 104 -12.50 -9.67 -15.48
C GLU A 104 -11.68 -9.52 -16.77
N PHE A 105 -11.34 -8.29 -17.17
CA PHE A 105 -10.61 -8.01 -18.42
C PHE A 105 -9.10 -8.17 -18.28
N ALA A 106 -8.60 -7.95 -17.06
CA ALA A 106 -7.19 -8.09 -16.72
C ALA A 106 -7.05 -8.64 -15.31
N GLU A 107 -6.05 -9.48 -15.12
CA GLU A 107 -5.68 -10.09 -13.85
C GLU A 107 -4.19 -9.98 -13.64
N ALA A 108 -3.78 -9.49 -12.48
CA ALA A 108 -2.40 -9.59 -12.03
C ALA A 108 -2.33 -10.61 -10.89
N ARG A 109 -1.41 -11.56 -11.01
CA ARG A 109 -1.20 -12.60 -10.01
C ARG A 109 0.27 -12.90 -9.82
N GLY A 110 0.59 -13.58 -8.73
CA GLY A 110 1.97 -13.93 -8.41
C GLY A 110 2.11 -14.53 -7.02
N VAL A 111 3.35 -14.63 -6.56
CA VAL A 111 3.71 -15.29 -5.30
C VAL A 111 4.53 -14.34 -4.44
N ILE A 112 4.10 -14.16 -3.19
CA ILE A 112 4.88 -13.51 -2.13
C ILE A 112 5.46 -14.58 -1.22
N ARG A 113 6.77 -14.52 -0.95
CA ARG A 113 7.47 -15.35 0.03
C ARG A 113 7.92 -14.52 1.22
N ASN A 114 7.78 -15.10 2.41
CA ASN A 114 8.27 -14.50 3.65
C ASN A 114 9.66 -15.05 4.00
N ASP A 115 10.71 -14.27 3.77
CA ASP A 115 12.10 -14.62 4.08
C ASP A 115 12.54 -14.12 5.47
N SER A 116 11.58 -13.70 6.27
CA SER A 116 11.79 -13.37 7.68
C SER A 116 11.62 -14.61 8.56
N PRO A 117 12.21 -14.62 9.78
CA PRO A 117 11.97 -15.65 10.79
C PRO A 117 10.64 -15.46 11.52
N PHE A 118 9.81 -14.50 11.08
CA PHE A 118 8.59 -14.11 11.74
C PHE A 118 7.37 -14.47 10.89
N GLU A 119 6.28 -14.85 11.52
CA GLU A 119 4.97 -14.94 10.89
C GLU A 119 4.36 -13.55 10.79
N TYR A 120 3.70 -13.27 9.67
CA TYR A 120 2.93 -12.05 9.49
C TYR A 120 1.45 -12.37 9.36
N PHE A 121 0.65 -11.86 10.31
CA PHE A 121 -0.80 -12.05 10.29
C PHE A 121 -1.46 -11.34 9.10
N GLN A 122 -0.94 -10.18 8.70
CA GLN A 122 -1.48 -9.34 7.64
C GLN A 122 -0.33 -8.81 6.77
N VAL A 123 -0.40 -9.10 5.48
CA VAL A 123 0.51 -8.57 4.46
C VAL A 123 -0.34 -7.90 3.39
N PHE A 124 -0.01 -6.65 3.07
CA PHE A 124 -0.64 -5.93 1.98
C PHE A 124 0.19 -6.08 0.72
N VAL A 125 -0.48 -6.16 -0.41
CA VAL A 125 0.14 -6.25 -1.73
C VAL A 125 -0.42 -5.15 -2.60
N ASN A 126 0.41 -4.15 -2.89
CA ASN A 126 0.13 -3.16 -3.91
C ASN A 126 0.48 -3.74 -5.27
N VAL A 127 -0.42 -3.58 -6.24
CA VAL A 127 -0.22 -3.96 -7.64
C VAL A 127 -0.44 -2.73 -8.50
N LEU A 128 0.58 -2.37 -9.29
CA LEU A 128 0.59 -1.21 -10.15
C LEU A 128 0.81 -1.66 -11.59
N LEU A 129 -0.04 -1.21 -12.50
CA LEU A 129 0.08 -1.47 -13.93
C LEU A 129 0.56 -0.20 -14.63
N TYR A 130 1.58 -0.36 -15.47
CA TYR A 130 2.16 0.75 -16.24
C TYR A 130 2.02 0.53 -17.73
N SER A 131 1.86 1.61 -18.49
CA SER A 131 1.91 1.60 -19.94
C SER A 131 3.33 1.33 -20.45
N GLN A 132 3.46 1.13 -21.76
CA GLN A 132 4.77 1.02 -22.41
C GLN A 132 5.62 2.28 -22.19
N SER A 133 4.98 3.45 -22.10
CA SER A 133 5.61 4.75 -21.83
C SER A 133 5.94 4.99 -20.34
N GLN A 134 5.71 4.00 -19.48
CA GLN A 134 5.87 4.07 -18.01
C GLN A 134 4.84 4.97 -17.30
N ASP A 135 3.72 5.28 -17.96
CA ASP A 135 2.60 5.96 -17.30
C ASP A 135 1.82 4.97 -16.44
N LEU A 136 1.42 5.36 -15.23
CA LEU A 136 0.59 4.52 -14.38
C LEU A 136 -0.84 4.49 -14.92
N VAL A 137 -1.34 3.31 -15.29
CA VAL A 137 -2.66 3.14 -15.91
C VAL A 137 -3.69 2.49 -15.00
N ALA A 138 -3.26 1.71 -14.00
CA ALA A 138 -4.17 1.12 -13.02
C ALA A 138 -3.47 0.70 -11.73
N VAL A 139 -4.23 0.65 -10.64
CA VAL A 139 -3.74 0.21 -9.32
C VAL A 139 -4.76 -0.64 -8.58
N ARG A 140 -4.27 -1.61 -7.82
CA ARG A 140 -5.06 -2.40 -6.87
C ARG A 140 -4.25 -2.67 -5.61
N ILE A 141 -4.96 -2.82 -4.50
CA ILE A 141 -4.42 -3.37 -3.27
C ILE A 141 -5.17 -4.64 -2.91
N THR A 142 -4.45 -5.64 -2.42
CA THR A 142 -5.02 -6.84 -1.80
C THR A 142 -4.31 -7.15 -0.49
N GLU A 143 -4.86 -8.09 0.27
CA GLU A 143 -4.36 -8.51 1.57
C GLU A 143 -4.20 -10.02 1.58
N LEU A 144 -3.07 -10.46 2.11
CA LEU A 144 -2.78 -11.85 2.46
C LEU A 144 -2.76 -11.97 3.99
N ARG A 145 -3.20 -13.12 4.49
CA ARG A 145 -3.23 -13.41 5.93
C ARG A 145 -2.40 -14.62 6.30
N ASN A 146 -1.77 -14.57 7.47
CA ASN A 146 -1.01 -15.66 8.09
C ASN A 146 0.04 -16.23 7.14
N ILE A 147 1.10 -15.46 6.88
CA ILE A 147 2.25 -15.91 6.11
C ILE A 147 3.34 -16.33 7.10
N ALA A 148 3.48 -17.63 7.32
CA ALA A 148 4.50 -18.21 8.18
C ALA A 148 5.93 -17.95 7.65
N PRO A 149 6.97 -18.05 8.50
CA PRO A 149 8.36 -17.99 8.07
C PRO A 149 8.65 -18.99 6.94
N ALA A 150 9.41 -18.56 5.93
CA ALA A 150 9.75 -19.33 4.72
C ALA A 150 8.56 -19.80 3.85
N ALA A 151 7.32 -19.42 4.20
CA ALA A 151 6.14 -19.79 3.43
C ALA A 151 5.94 -18.85 2.23
N SER A 152 5.32 -19.40 1.19
CA SER A 152 4.88 -18.67 0.01
C SER A 152 3.36 -18.61 -0.04
N ARG A 153 2.81 -17.49 -0.53
CA ARG A 153 1.37 -17.30 -0.74
C ARG A 153 1.11 -16.63 -2.07
N GLU A 154 0.14 -17.16 -2.80
CA GLU A 154 -0.35 -16.56 -4.02
C GLU A 154 -1.20 -15.33 -3.71
N PHE A 155 -1.08 -14.31 -4.55
CA PHE A 155 -2.00 -13.18 -4.61
C PHE A 155 -2.61 -13.09 -6.00
N ARG A 156 -3.82 -12.52 -6.07
CA ARG A 156 -4.53 -12.24 -7.32
C ARG A 156 -5.35 -10.96 -7.14
N VAL A 157 -5.29 -10.08 -8.13
CA VAL A 157 -6.16 -8.90 -8.27
C VAL A 157 -6.65 -8.83 -9.69
N ALA A 158 -7.86 -8.32 -9.88
CA ALA A 158 -8.49 -8.25 -11.18
C ALA A 158 -9.20 -6.91 -11.40
N TRP A 159 -9.35 -6.57 -12.68
CA TRP A 159 -10.04 -5.37 -13.14
C TRP A 159 -11.21 -5.74 -14.05
N ARG A 160 -12.39 -5.23 -13.69
CA ARG A 160 -13.65 -5.39 -14.43
C ARG A 160 -13.88 -4.32 -15.48
N ILE A 161 -12.84 -3.58 -15.81
CA ILE A 161 -12.82 -2.55 -16.84
C ILE A 161 -11.60 -2.85 -17.71
N PRO A 162 -11.70 -2.72 -19.05
CA PRO A 162 -10.55 -2.87 -19.94
C PRO A 162 -9.39 -1.96 -19.54
N ILE A 163 -8.16 -2.47 -19.59
CA ILE A 163 -6.92 -1.71 -19.37
C ILE A 163 -5.96 -2.07 -20.51
N ASP A 164 -6.32 -1.65 -21.72
CA ASP A 164 -5.63 -2.08 -22.94
C ASP A 164 -4.17 -1.59 -22.99
N GLU A 165 -3.86 -0.50 -22.29
CA GLU A 165 -2.55 0.14 -22.27
C GLU A 165 -1.55 -0.55 -21.31
N ALA A 166 -1.99 -1.41 -20.39
CA ALA A 166 -1.13 -1.99 -19.35
C ALA A 166 -0.05 -2.94 -19.88
N PHE A 167 1.19 -2.49 -19.95
CA PHE A 167 2.31 -3.24 -20.50
C PHE A 167 3.10 -4.02 -19.43
N THR A 168 3.35 -3.41 -18.26
CA THR A 168 4.11 -4.04 -17.18
C THR A 168 3.34 -4.03 -15.87
N VAL A 169 3.67 -5.00 -15.00
CA VAL A 169 3.14 -5.10 -13.64
C VAL A 169 4.27 -4.92 -12.63
N ASP A 170 4.02 -4.04 -11.66
CA ASP A 170 4.86 -3.88 -10.48
C ASP A 170 4.10 -4.23 -9.20
N VAL A 171 4.81 -4.82 -8.25
CA VAL A 171 4.21 -5.43 -7.06
C VAL A 171 5.05 -5.10 -5.85
N HIS A 172 4.42 -4.55 -4.82
CA HIS A 172 5.07 -4.20 -3.56
C HIS A 172 4.32 -4.88 -2.42
N ALA A 173 4.97 -5.83 -1.75
CA ALA A 173 4.45 -6.46 -0.54
C ALA A 173 5.00 -5.75 0.71
N PHE A 174 4.12 -5.43 1.65
CA PHE A 174 4.50 -4.71 2.86
C PHE A 174 3.62 -5.11 4.04
N THR A 175 4.09 -4.86 5.26
CA THR A 175 3.37 -5.25 6.48
C THR A 175 3.70 -4.30 7.63
N ASN A 176 2.79 -4.16 8.59
CA ASN A 176 2.97 -3.26 9.71
C ASN A 176 3.72 -3.94 10.85
N LEU A 177 5.03 -3.70 10.95
CA LEU A 177 5.89 -4.23 12.01
C LEU A 177 5.56 -3.65 13.40
N PHE A 178 4.76 -2.60 13.48
CA PHE A 178 4.38 -1.94 14.73
C PHE A 178 2.98 -2.35 15.22
N ALA A 179 2.22 -3.11 14.43
CA ALA A 179 0.88 -3.53 14.80
C ALA A 179 0.92 -4.72 15.77
N GLU A 180 0.30 -4.53 16.95
CA GLU A 180 0.29 -5.52 18.02
C GLU A 180 -0.20 -6.91 17.58
N GLY A 181 -1.31 -6.95 16.84
CA GLY A 181 -1.91 -8.18 16.35
C GLY A 181 -1.22 -8.78 15.13
N ASN A 182 -0.24 -8.11 14.55
CA ASN A 182 0.44 -8.56 13.33
C ASN A 182 1.82 -9.15 13.59
N PHE A 183 2.52 -8.63 14.60
CA PHE A 183 3.93 -8.94 14.83
C PHE A 183 4.29 -8.90 16.33
N VAL A 184 3.98 -7.79 17.01
CA VAL A 184 4.55 -7.49 18.33
C VAL A 184 4.09 -8.47 19.42
N LYS A 185 2.82 -8.88 19.44
CA LYS A 185 2.27 -9.79 20.48
C LYS A 185 2.76 -11.23 20.33
N GLN A 186 2.98 -11.70 19.11
CA GLN A 186 3.42 -13.07 18.86
C GLN A 186 4.86 -13.30 19.33
N TYR A 187 5.70 -12.26 19.29
CA TYR A 187 7.13 -12.35 19.56
C TYR A 187 7.58 -11.68 20.86
N ASN A 188 6.64 -11.24 21.72
CA ASN A 188 6.94 -10.58 23.01
C ASN A 188 7.86 -9.37 22.87
N ILE A 189 7.70 -8.65 21.76
CA ILE A 189 8.57 -7.52 21.44
C ILE A 189 8.10 -6.34 22.26
N VAL A 190 8.98 -5.79 23.10
CA VAL A 190 8.65 -4.63 23.94
C VAL A 190 8.57 -3.39 23.04
N PRO A 191 7.40 -2.76 22.87
CA PRO A 191 7.33 -1.48 22.18
C PRO A 191 7.97 -0.42 23.07
N PHE A 192 8.89 0.39 22.54
CA PHE A 192 9.34 1.57 23.28
C PHE A 192 8.16 2.52 23.51
N THR A 193 7.93 2.88 24.77
CA THR A 193 6.90 3.85 25.15
C THR A 193 7.20 5.24 24.58
N HIS A 194 6.16 5.88 24.04
CA HIS A 194 6.16 7.18 23.38
C HIS A 194 7.12 8.21 24.01
N ARG A 195 8.04 8.75 23.21
CA ARG A 195 8.48 10.14 23.38
C ARG A 195 7.77 10.99 22.34
N ARG A 196 6.86 11.87 22.78
CA ARG A 196 6.36 12.97 21.94
C ARG A 196 7.56 13.86 21.60
N GLY A 197 8.16 13.64 20.45
CA GLY A 197 9.24 14.46 19.92
C GLY A 197 8.83 15.03 18.58
N VAL A 198 8.52 16.34 18.56
CA VAL A 198 8.45 17.11 17.31
C VAL A 198 9.85 17.09 16.68
N PRO A 199 10.03 16.67 15.41
CA PRO A 199 11.31 16.83 14.74
C PRO A 199 11.57 18.33 14.52
N ARG A 200 12.72 18.82 14.97
CA ARG A 200 13.27 20.12 14.55
C ARG A 200 14.00 19.96 13.22
#